data_AF-A0A3C0UEI6-F1
#
_entry.id   AF-A0A3C0UEI6-F1
#
_cell.length_a   1.000
_cell.length_b   1.000
_cell.length_c   1.000
_cell.angle_alpha   90.00
_cell.angle_beta   90.00
_cell.angle_gamma   90.00
#
_symmetry.space_group_name_H-M   'P 1'
#
loop_
_entity.id
_entity.type
_entity.pdbx_description
1 polymer ?
#
loop_
_entity_poly.entity_id
_entity_poly.type
_entity_poly.pdbx_seq_one_letter_code
_entity_poly.pdbx_strand_id
1 'polypeptide(L)'
;MSYNVYSLLMDLAFASGFILVGQLLRAKVRIFQEFFMPASLIAGLLGFICGPSVLNLVPFSNQVGSYSGLLIIIVFVSMGIRGLNMSTKGWKEDVERIGSYLCFRESSYMLQ
;
A
#
# COMPACT_ATOMS: atom_id res chain seq x y z
N MET A 1 8.15 -10.02 -24.79
CA MET A 1 6.74 -10.11 -25.22
C MET A 1 6.15 -8.72 -25.29
N SER A 2 5.35 -8.45 -26.33
CA SER A 2 4.71 -7.14 -26.53
C SER A 2 3.80 -6.80 -25.34
N TYR A 3 3.95 -5.60 -24.79
CA TYR A 3 3.16 -5.12 -23.66
C TYR A 3 1.69 -5.00 -24.07
N ASN A 4 0.83 -5.74 -23.39
CA ASN A 4 -0.61 -5.74 -23.64
C ASN A 4 -1.35 -5.65 -22.28
N VAL A 5 -2.57 -5.11 -22.31
CA VAL A 5 -3.48 -5.01 -21.14
C VAL A 5 -3.64 -6.38 -20.45
N TYR A 6 -3.54 -7.46 -21.22
CA TYR A 6 -3.54 -8.83 -20.73
C TYR A 6 -2.46 -9.10 -19.67
N SER A 7 -1.23 -8.63 -19.86
CA SER A 7 -0.14 -8.86 -18.89
C SER A 7 -0.40 -8.13 -17.57
N LEU A 8 -0.96 -6.93 -17.63
CA LEU A 8 -1.36 -6.17 -16.44
C LEU A 8 -2.49 -6.89 -15.68
N LEU A 9 -3.52 -7.35 -16.39
CA LEU A 9 -4.61 -8.11 -15.78
C LEU A 9 -4.11 -9.38 -15.09
N MET A 10 -3.18 -10.09 -15.72
CA MET A 10 -2.64 -11.33 -15.17
C MET A 10 -1.80 -11.08 -13.92
N ASP A 11 -0.91 -10.08 -13.95
CA ASP A 11 -0.12 -9.68 -12.77
C ASP A 11 -1.04 -9.21 -11.62
N LEU A 12 -2.11 -8.48 -11.93
CA LEU A 12 -3.11 -8.03 -10.94
C LEU A 12 -3.90 -9.21 -10.34
N ALA A 13 -4.26 -10.21 -11.16
CA ALA A 13 -4.92 -11.42 -10.69
C ALA A 13 -4.04 -12.18 -9.69
N PHE A 14 -2.76 -12.37 -10.00
CA PHE A 14 -1.82 -12.98 -9.06
C PHE A 14 -1.64 -12.13 -7.80
N ALA A 15 -1.48 -10.81 -7.93
CA ALA A 15 -1.33 -9.91 -6.78
C ALA A 15 -2.55 -9.98 -5.84
N SER A 16 -3.77 -9.95 -6.38
CA SER A 16 -4.99 -10.10 -5.58
C SER A 16 -5.08 -11.48 -4.90
N GLY A 17 -4.67 -12.55 -5.59
CA GLY A 17 -4.55 -13.88 -5.01
C GLY A 17 -3.59 -13.94 -3.82
N PHE A 18 -2.40 -13.33 -3.94
CA PHE A 18 -1.45 -13.24 -2.82
C PHE A 18 -2.00 -12.42 -1.66
N ILE A 19 -2.76 -11.35 -1.91
CA ILE A 19 -3.41 -10.58 -0.85
C ILE A 19 -4.44 -11.44 -0.11
N LEU A 20 -5.24 -12.25 -0.81
CA LEU A 20 -6.18 -13.18 -0.18
C LEU A 20 -5.44 -14.20 0.69
N VAL A 21 -4.36 -14.78 0.19
CA VAL A 21 -3.53 -15.70 0.99
C VAL A 21 -2.92 -14.98 2.20
N GLY A 22 -2.43 -13.75 2.04
CA GLY A 22 -1.91 -12.92 3.12
C GLY A 22 -2.95 -12.59 4.20
N GLN A 23 -4.19 -12.32 3.80
CA GLN A 23 -5.32 -12.12 4.71
C GLN A 23 -5.64 -13.41 5.50
N LEU A 24 -5.67 -14.56 4.83
CA LEU A 24 -5.89 -15.86 5.49
C LEU A 24 -4.75 -16.21 6.45
N LEU A 25 -3.50 -15.93 6.06
CA LEU A 25 -2.33 -16.21 6.89
C LEU A 25 -2.33 -15.32 8.14
N ARG A 26 -2.70 -14.03 8.00
CA ARG A 26 -2.92 -13.12 9.12
C ARG A 26 -4.00 -13.62 10.07
N ALA A 27 -5.07 -14.22 9.55
CA ALA A 27 -6.15 -14.77 10.38
C ALA A 27 -5.77 -16.07 11.10
N LYS A 28 -4.88 -16.89 10.51
CA LYS A 28 -4.59 -18.24 11.00
C LYS A 28 -3.32 -18.34 11.86
N VAL A 29 -2.35 -17.44 11.68
CA VAL A 29 -1.02 -17.55 12.31
C VAL A 29 -0.83 -16.46 13.36
N ARG A 30 -0.66 -16.87 14.62
CA ARG A 30 -0.47 -15.96 15.78
C ARG A 30 0.72 -15.00 15.64
N ILE A 31 1.81 -15.44 15.01
CA ILE A 31 3.02 -14.61 14.80
C ILE A 31 2.70 -13.33 14.00
N PHE A 32 1.85 -13.43 12.98
CA PHE A 32 1.46 -12.27 12.16
C PHE A 32 0.40 -11.38 12.83
N GLN A 33 -0.33 -11.92 13.82
CA GLN A 33 -1.29 -11.15 14.63
C GLN A 33 -0.56 -10.30 15.67
N GLU A 34 0.47 -10.85 16.30
CA GLU A 34 1.25 -10.19 17.34
C GLU A 34 2.15 -9.08 16.78
N PHE A 35 2.68 -9.24 15.57
CA PHE A 35 3.48 -8.22 14.89
C PHE A 35 2.64 -7.12 14.20
N PHE A 36 1.30 -7.16 14.32
CA PHE A 36 0.38 -6.24 13.64
C PHE A 36 0.68 -6.05 12.13
N MET A 37 1.23 -7.07 11.45
CA MET A 37 1.57 -6.93 10.04
C MET A 37 0.31 -6.76 9.20
N PRO A 38 0.23 -5.71 8.35
CA PRO A 38 -0.85 -5.59 7.40
C PRO A 38 -0.73 -6.70 6.34
N ALA A 39 -1.88 -7.20 5.87
CA ALA A 39 -1.91 -8.29 4.90
C ALA A 39 -1.21 -7.95 3.58
N SER A 40 -1.13 -6.66 3.22
CA SER A 40 -0.37 -6.19 2.06
C SER A 40 1.13 -6.44 2.17
N LEU A 41 1.72 -6.26 3.37
CA LEU A 41 3.13 -6.57 3.62
C LEU A 41 3.40 -8.08 3.53
N ILE A 42 2.52 -8.89 4.13
CA ILE A 42 2.61 -10.35 4.09
C ILE A 42 2.50 -10.85 2.64
N ALA A 43 1.54 -10.32 1.88
CA ALA A 43 1.36 -10.64 0.47
C ALA A 43 2.56 -10.22 -0.38
N GLY A 44 3.17 -9.06 -0.11
CA GLY A 44 4.40 -8.62 -0.78
C GLY A 44 5.58 -9.53 -0.51
N LEU A 45 5.78 -9.96 0.74
CA LEU A 45 6.80 -10.93 1.11
C LEU A 45 6.55 -12.31 0.47
N LEU A 46 5.31 -12.79 0.51
CA LEU A 46 4.93 -14.04 -0.14
C LEU A 46 5.11 -13.98 -1.66
N GLY A 47 4.73 -12.88 -2.30
CA GLY A 47 4.91 -12.66 -3.74
C GLY A 47 6.38 -12.56 -4.14
N PHE A 48 7.24 -12.03 -3.27
CA PHE A 48 8.69 -12.04 -3.48
C PHE A 48 9.28 -13.46 -3.38
N ILE A 49 8.91 -14.21 -2.34
CA ILE A 49 9.37 -15.61 -2.15
C ILE A 49 8.82 -16.53 -3.25
N CYS A 50 7.55 -16.37 -3.63
CA CYS A 50 6.91 -17.17 -4.68
C CYS A 50 7.17 -16.62 -6.10
N GLY A 51 7.88 -15.50 -6.21
CA GLY A 51 8.14 -14.82 -7.47
C GLY A 51 9.17 -15.56 -8.35
N PRO A 52 9.35 -15.10 -9.60
CA PRO A 52 10.25 -15.70 -10.57
C PRO A 52 11.71 -15.71 -10.11
N SER A 53 12.09 -14.81 -9.20
CA SER A 53 13.44 -14.67 -8.66
C SER A 53 13.81 -15.71 -7.59
N VAL A 54 12.86 -16.41 -6.98
CA VAL A 54 13.13 -17.33 -5.85
C VAL A 54 12.55 -18.73 -6.08
N LEU A 55 11.23 -18.87 -6.31
CA LEU A 55 10.57 -20.19 -6.48
C LEU A 55 10.01 -20.43 -7.89
N ASN A 56 9.94 -19.42 -8.76
CA ASN A 56 9.44 -19.52 -10.13
C ASN A 56 8.03 -20.14 -10.26
N LEU A 57 7.20 -20.06 -9.21
CA LEU A 57 5.84 -20.59 -9.20
C LEU A 57 4.85 -19.67 -9.91
N VAL A 58 5.14 -18.37 -9.99
CA VAL A 58 4.28 -17.37 -10.62
C VAL A 58 5.03 -16.65 -11.73
N PRO A 59 4.55 -16.69 -12.99
CA PRO A 59 5.17 -16.00 -14.12
C PRO A 59 4.80 -14.52 -14.10
N PHE A 60 5.34 -13.79 -13.12
CA PHE A 60 5.23 -12.33 -13.09
C PHE A 60 5.91 -11.73 -14.32
N SER A 61 5.28 -10.73 -14.93
CA SER A 61 5.87 -10.02 -16.05
C SER A 61 7.13 -9.22 -15.65
N ASN A 62 8.08 -9.04 -16.57
CA ASN A 62 9.33 -8.30 -16.32
C ASN A 62 9.15 -6.80 -15.97
N GLN A 63 7.92 -6.27 -15.93
CA GLN A 63 7.65 -4.88 -15.51
C GLN A 63 6.62 -4.76 -14.37
N VAL A 64 6.51 -5.76 -13.49
CA VAL A 64 5.72 -5.61 -12.25
C VAL A 64 6.12 -4.35 -11.47
N GLY A 65 7.40 -3.96 -11.50
CA GLY A 65 7.89 -2.70 -10.92
C GLY A 65 7.33 -1.44 -11.59
N SER A 66 7.28 -1.39 -12.92
CA SER A 66 6.75 -0.22 -13.66
C SER A 66 5.25 -0.02 -13.43
N TYR A 67 4.49 -1.11 -13.30
CA TYR A 67 3.05 -1.03 -13.01
C TYR A 67 2.77 -0.45 -11.63
N SER A 68 3.60 -0.76 -10.63
CA SER A 68 3.47 -0.20 -9.30
C SER A 68 3.47 1.33 -9.30
N GLY A 69 4.33 1.95 -10.11
CA GLY A 69 4.35 3.40 -10.32
C GLY A 69 3.05 3.95 -10.91
N LEU A 70 2.50 3.31 -11.94
CA LEU A 70 1.21 3.68 -12.53
C LEU A 70 0.06 3.59 -11.52
N LEU A 71 0.01 2.50 -10.74
CA LEU A 71 -0.98 2.31 -9.68
C LEU A 71 -0.86 3.38 -8.58
N ILE A 72 0.36 3.73 -8.16
CA ILE A 72 0.61 4.80 -7.18
C ILE A 72 0.09 6.14 -7.71
N ILE A 73 0.39 6.49 -8.96
CA ILE A 73 -0.12 7.74 -9.58
C ILE A 73 -1.66 7.76 -9.55
N ILE A 74 -2.32 6.66 -9.91
CA ILE A 74 -3.79 6.56 -9.88
C ILE A 74 -4.34 6.76 -8.45
N VAL A 75 -3.71 6.14 -7.44
CA VAL A 75 -4.11 6.31 -6.03
C VAL A 75 -3.94 7.77 -5.59
N PHE A 76 -2.80 8.40 -5.85
CA PHE A 76 -2.57 9.80 -5.49
C PHE A 76 -3.48 10.77 -6.24
N VAL A 77 -3.76 10.55 -7.53
CA VAL A 77 -4.69 11.38 -8.30
C VAL A 77 -6.10 11.23 -7.75
N SER A 78 -6.56 10.02 -7.46
CA SER A 78 -7.91 9.81 -6.89
C SER A 78 -8.05 10.38 -5.47
N MET A 79 -7.01 10.24 -4.63
CA MET A 79 -6.96 10.84 -3.30
C MET A 79 -6.85 12.36 -3.38
N GLY A 80 -6.10 12.89 -4.33
CA GLY A 80 -5.99 14.31 -4.65
C GLY A 80 -7.34 14.88 -5.09
N ILE A 81 -8.02 14.29 -6.06
CA ILE A 81 -9.35 14.75 -6.50
C ILE A 81 -10.37 14.76 -5.35
N ARG A 82 -10.32 13.75 -4.47
CA ARG A 82 -11.20 13.68 -3.28
C ARG A 82 -10.78 14.69 -2.19
N GLY A 83 -9.49 14.84 -1.94
CA GLY A 83 -8.93 15.74 -0.92
C GLY A 83 -8.90 17.22 -1.34
N LEU A 84 -8.92 17.49 -2.65
CA LEU A 84 -9.00 18.83 -3.24
C LEU A 84 -10.44 19.37 -3.31
N ASN A 85 -11.41 18.70 -2.68
CA ASN A 85 -12.61 19.37 -2.13
C ASN A 85 -12.27 20.22 -0.89
N MET A 86 -11.00 20.59 -0.71
CA MET A 86 -10.60 21.68 0.15
C MET A 86 -11.07 22.99 -0.48
N SER A 87 -12.20 23.49 0.01
CA SER A 87 -12.60 24.88 -0.14
C SER A 87 -11.36 25.77 0.00
N THR A 88 -11.06 26.56 -1.02
CA THR A 88 -9.91 27.48 -1.13
C THR A 88 -9.79 28.50 0.03
N LYS A 89 -10.62 28.41 1.07
CA LYS A 89 -10.62 29.27 2.27
C LYS A 89 -9.98 28.68 3.54
N GLY A 90 -9.63 27.37 3.61
CA GLY A 90 -9.22 26.72 4.88
C GLY A 90 -7.72 26.44 5.11
N TRP A 91 -6.86 26.60 4.10
CA TRP A 91 -5.50 26.04 4.16
C TRP A 91 -4.62 26.61 5.29
N LYS A 92 -4.78 27.89 5.63
CA LYS A 92 -4.03 28.50 6.74
C LYS A 92 -4.51 27.98 8.10
N GLU A 93 -5.82 27.84 8.25
CA GLU A 93 -6.46 27.40 9.49
C GLU A 93 -6.19 25.91 9.76
N ASP A 94 -6.19 25.08 8.72
CA ASP A 94 -5.84 23.66 8.84
C ASP A 94 -4.35 23.45 9.16
N VAL A 95 -3.45 24.27 8.60
CA VAL A 95 -2.01 24.21 8.92
C VAL A 95 -1.76 24.66 10.37
N GLU A 96 -2.45 25.69 10.83
CA GLU A 96 -2.34 26.19 12.20
C GLU A 96 -2.91 25.20 13.23
N ARG A 97 -4.01 24.51 12.88
CA ARG A 97 -4.58 23.41 13.69
C ARG A 97 -3.66 22.20 13.75
N ILE A 98 -3.06 21.79 12.64
CA ILE A 98 -2.10 20.67 12.62
C ILE A 98 -0.83 21.04 13.40
N GLY A 99 -0.32 22.26 13.24
CA GLY A 99 0.86 22.75 13.95
C GLY A 99 0.65 22.82 15.47
N SER A 100 -0.50 23.34 15.91
CA SER A 100 -0.85 23.38 17.33
C SER A 100 -1.07 21.99 17.93
N TYR A 101 -1.67 21.06 17.19
CA TYR A 101 -1.85 19.67 17.65
C TYR A 101 -0.52 18.91 17.77
N LEU A 102 0.41 19.11 16.83
CA LEU A 102 1.76 18.55 16.92
C LEU A 102 2.51 19.12 18.11
N CYS A 103 2.46 20.45 18.32
CA CYS A 103 3.12 21.09 19.45
C CYS A 103 2.56 20.58 20.80
N PHE A 104 1.24 20.42 20.89
CA PHE A 104 0.60 19.85 22.08
C PHE A 104 0.98 18.38 22.31
N ARG A 105 1.06 17.58 21.23
CA ARG A 105 1.45 16.18 21.31
C ARG A 105 2.88 16.03 21.81
N GLU A 106 3.83 16.79 21.25
CA GLU A 106 5.23 16.75 21.71
C GLU A 106 5.35 17.23 23.17
N SER A 107 4.58 18.26 23.57
CA SER A 107 4.52 18.71 24.96
C SER A 107 3.99 17.63 25.92
N SER A 108 3.00 16.86 25.49
CA SER A 108 2.43 15.78 26.29
C SER A 108 3.37 14.58 26.46
N TYR A 109 4.24 14.31 25.48
CA TYR A 109 5.28 13.29 25.60
C TYR A 109 6.42 13.69 26.54
N MET A 110 6.67 14.99 26.73
CA MET A 110 7.66 15.48 27.69
C MET A 110 7.17 15.46 29.15
N LEU A 111 5.86 15.37 29.36
CA LEU A 111 5.22 15.32 30.68
C LEU A 111 5.02 13.89 31.22
N GLN A 112 5.31 12.87 30.41
CA GLN A 112 5.15 11.45 30.73
C GLN A 112 6.52 10.79 30.95
#